data_AF-A0A2V9UL05-F1
#
_entry.id   AF-A0A2V9UL05-F1
#
_cell.length_a   1.000
_cell.length_b   1.000
_cell.length_c   1.000
_cell.angle_alpha   90.00
_cell.angle_beta   90.00
_cell.angle_gamma   90.00
#
_symmetry.space_group_name_H-M   'P 1'
#
loop_
_entity.id
_entity.type
_entity.pdbx_description
1 polymer ?
#
loop_
_entity_poly.entity_id
_entity_poly.type
_entity_poly.pdbx_seq_one_letter_code
_entity_poly.pdbx_strand_id
1 'polypeptide(L)'
;MAANSPQGRAAFELAAVVLVLVTYSYPSLRARAELGSTVLPPIFAPDLSLYLNLSNLTAINENRIISPYYRVPVPSNGTGYLKFGLGARLFGYLNRLLGDHTWFAFLIWNVFWWALLCVVALWVFERFLPLTSPAIVIVGLGLLMLANFGVLKTLFLAWVHLPSLEGFQLLGLPFMRAFIPIIPSVFVLAYLGLQMEALRRKSIFLWIGMGTLQLLALAIFPYATLMMAGMTAVSLVWQTRLGGPGEVWQIPSCMVSHVRF
;
A
#
# COMPACT_ATOMS: atom_id res chain seq x y z
N MET A 1 -29.28 15.84 1.68
CA MET A 1 -29.03 17.07 0.87
C MET A 1 -27.71 17.77 1.18
N ALA A 2 -27.11 17.66 2.38
CA ALA A 2 -25.82 18.30 2.70
C ALA A 2 -24.56 17.66 2.04
N ALA A 3 -24.62 16.39 1.65
CA ALA A 3 -23.48 15.61 1.13
C ALA A 3 -23.02 15.97 -0.30
N ASN A 4 -23.81 16.73 -1.07
CA ASN A 4 -23.46 17.12 -2.45
C ASN A 4 -22.82 18.51 -2.55
N SER A 5 -22.65 19.22 -1.43
CA SER A 5 -21.85 20.45 -1.41
C SER A 5 -20.36 20.11 -1.46
N PRO A 6 -19.50 20.95 -2.07
CA PRO A 6 -18.05 20.72 -2.10
C PRO A 6 -17.45 20.52 -0.69
N GLN A 7 -17.95 21.28 0.29
CA GLN A 7 -17.56 21.17 1.70
C GLN A 7 -18.06 19.86 2.34
N GLY A 8 -19.30 19.44 2.05
CA GLY A 8 -19.86 18.18 2.53
C GLY A 8 -19.13 16.95 1.98
N ARG A 9 -18.69 17.02 0.72
CA ARG A 9 -17.87 15.96 0.11
C ARG A 9 -16.49 15.85 0.75
N ALA A 10 -15.79 16.97 0.92
CA ALA A 10 -14.46 16.98 1.54
C ALA A 10 -14.50 16.46 2.99
N ALA A 11 -15.49 16.88 3.78
CA ALA A 11 -15.70 16.38 5.14
C ALA A 11 -15.92 14.86 5.18
N PHE A 12 -16.62 14.34 4.18
CA PHE A 12 -16.96 12.94 4.09
C PHE A 12 -15.81 12.05 3.63
N GLU A 13 -15.03 12.50 2.64
CA GLU A 13 -13.78 11.85 2.23
C GLU A 13 -12.78 11.84 3.40
N LEU A 14 -12.65 12.96 4.12
CA LEU A 14 -11.82 13.04 5.31
C LEU A 14 -12.26 12.04 6.39
N ALA A 15 -13.56 11.93 6.66
CA ALA A 15 -14.08 10.97 7.62
C ALA A 15 -13.75 9.51 7.23
N ALA A 16 -13.85 9.17 5.94
CA ALA A 16 -13.47 7.86 5.45
C ALA A 16 -11.97 7.59 5.61
N VAL A 17 -11.11 8.57 5.30
CA VAL A 17 -9.65 8.47 5.51
C VAL A 17 -9.32 8.27 6.99
N VAL A 18 -9.93 9.07 7.87
CA VAL A 18 -9.73 8.95 9.33
C VAL A 18 -10.15 7.56 9.81
N LEU A 19 -11.28 7.03 9.34
CA LEU A 19 -11.74 5.69 9.69
C LEU A 19 -10.72 4.60 9.28
N VAL A 20 -10.16 4.70 8.08
CA VAL A 20 -9.10 3.80 7.59
C VAL A 20 -7.88 3.89 8.50
N LEU A 21 -7.39 5.12 8.76
CA LEU A 21 -6.22 5.34 9.59
C LEU A 21 -6.40 4.79 11.00
N VAL A 22 -7.56 5.01 11.62
CA VAL A 22 -7.88 4.47 12.95
C VAL A 22 -7.90 2.94 12.93
N THR A 23 -8.57 2.35 11.93
CA THR A 23 -8.70 0.88 11.80
C THR A 23 -7.33 0.21 11.70
N TYR A 24 -6.42 0.77 10.90
CA TYR A 24 -5.10 0.18 10.68
C TYR A 24 -4.02 0.62 11.66
N SER A 25 -4.24 1.70 12.40
CA SER A 25 -3.37 2.12 13.51
C SER A 25 -3.71 1.43 14.83
N TYR A 26 -4.95 0.92 14.96
CA TYR A 26 -5.42 0.23 16.16
C TYR A 26 -4.49 -0.86 16.69
N PRO A 27 -3.90 -1.77 15.87
CA PRO A 27 -2.98 -2.78 16.39
C PRO A 27 -1.73 -2.20 17.03
N SER A 28 -1.20 -1.10 16.49
CA SER A 28 -0.03 -0.42 17.05
C SER A 28 -0.34 0.19 18.41
N LEU A 29 -1.54 0.76 18.56
CA LEU A 29 -2.04 1.29 19.83
C LEU A 29 -2.32 0.18 20.84
N ARG A 30 -2.90 -0.93 20.40
CA ARG A 30 -3.14 -2.13 21.21
C ARG A 30 -1.84 -2.76 21.68
N ALA A 31 -0.83 -2.88 20.80
CA ALA A 31 0.50 -3.38 21.15
C ALA A 31 1.15 -2.54 22.26
N ARG A 32 1.02 -1.21 22.19
CA ARG A 32 1.49 -0.33 23.28
C ARG A 32 0.78 -0.63 24.60
N ALA A 33 -0.54 -0.83 24.57
CA ALA A 33 -1.34 -1.07 25.76
C ALA A 33 -1.03 -2.44 26.40
N GLU A 34 -0.75 -3.47 25.60
CA GLU A 34 -0.55 -4.84 26.07
C GLU A 34 0.92 -5.20 26.36
N LEU A 35 1.89 -4.65 25.63
CA LEU A 35 3.30 -5.09 25.66
C LEU A 35 4.30 -4.01 26.10
N GLY A 36 3.84 -2.78 26.30
CA GLY A 36 4.71 -1.64 26.59
C GLY A 36 5.52 -1.16 25.38
N SER A 37 6.65 -0.48 25.62
CA SER A 37 7.36 0.31 24.59
C SER A 37 8.39 -0.46 23.76
N THR A 38 8.83 -1.65 24.19
CA THR A 38 10.07 -2.29 23.69
C THR A 38 9.96 -3.77 23.35
N VAL A 39 8.86 -4.46 23.69
CA VAL A 39 8.75 -5.91 23.45
C VAL A 39 7.98 -6.17 22.15
N LEU A 40 8.67 -6.76 21.17
CA LEU A 40 8.04 -7.36 19.98
C LEU A 40 6.91 -8.30 20.44
N PRO A 41 5.66 -8.15 19.99
CA PRO A 41 4.58 -9.05 20.37
C PRO A 41 5.00 -10.51 20.16
N PRO A 42 4.72 -11.43 21.09
CA PRO A 42 4.80 -12.86 20.83
C PRO A 42 3.76 -13.24 19.76
N ILE A 43 4.20 -13.05 18.52
CA ILE A 43 3.84 -13.62 17.22
C ILE A 43 2.40 -14.17 17.08
N PHE A 44 1.54 -13.39 16.42
CA PHE A 44 0.33 -13.90 15.74
C PHE A 44 0.36 -13.74 14.20
N ALA A 45 1.45 -13.20 13.63
CA ALA A 45 1.60 -13.05 12.18
C ALA A 45 3.03 -13.41 11.72
N PRO A 46 3.23 -14.53 11.00
CA PRO A 46 4.56 -14.97 10.55
C PRO A 46 5.24 -13.95 9.62
N ASP A 47 4.46 -13.26 8.78
CA ASP A 47 4.99 -12.24 7.86
C ASP A 47 5.51 -11.01 8.60
N LEU A 48 4.81 -10.55 9.64
CA LEU A 48 5.27 -9.42 10.44
C LEU A 48 6.60 -9.72 11.16
N SER A 49 6.70 -10.93 11.72
CA SER A 49 7.94 -11.41 12.35
C SER A 49 9.09 -11.43 11.35
N LEU A 50 8.84 -11.88 10.12
CA LEU A 50 9.83 -11.82 9.05
C LEU A 50 10.31 -10.38 8.81
N TYR A 51 9.40 -9.43 8.55
CA TYR A 51 9.80 -8.06 8.24
C TYR A 51 10.54 -7.35 9.39
N LEU A 52 10.14 -7.61 10.64
CA LEU A 52 10.81 -7.06 11.83
C LEU A 52 12.21 -7.64 12.05
N ASN A 53 12.37 -8.93 11.76
CA ASN A 53 13.68 -9.55 11.75
C ASN A 53 14.55 -9.01 10.63
N LEU A 54 13.97 -8.74 9.45
CA LEU A 54 14.68 -8.11 8.33
C LEU A 54 15.05 -6.64 8.59
N SER A 55 14.28 -5.91 9.39
CA SER A 55 14.60 -4.53 9.76
C SER A 55 15.76 -4.42 10.76
N ASN A 56 16.04 -5.51 11.50
CA ASN A 56 17.08 -5.58 12.53
C ASN A 56 18.31 -6.38 12.11
N LEU A 57 18.52 -6.60 10.79
CA LEU A 57 19.67 -7.34 10.31
C LEU A 57 21.00 -6.65 10.68
N THR A 58 21.88 -7.42 11.32
CA THR A 58 23.25 -7.00 11.62
C THR A 58 24.16 -7.46 10.48
N ALA A 59 24.78 -6.50 9.80
CA ALA A 59 25.83 -6.79 8.83
C ALA A 59 27.08 -7.27 9.56
N ILE A 60 27.68 -8.36 9.07
CA ILE A 60 29.02 -8.78 9.51
C ILE A 60 30.04 -8.03 8.66
N ASN A 61 29.92 -8.17 7.34
CA ASN A 61 30.73 -7.51 6.31
C ASN A 61 29.82 -7.16 5.12
N GLU A 62 30.31 -6.44 4.10
CA GLU A 62 29.52 -6.03 2.91
C GLU A 62 28.73 -7.17 2.24
N ASN A 63 29.30 -8.38 2.24
CA ASN A 63 28.73 -9.55 1.57
C ASN A 63 28.03 -10.55 2.49
N ARG A 64 28.02 -10.32 3.81
CA ARG A 64 27.50 -11.29 4.80
C ARG A 64 26.70 -10.64 5.91
N ILE A 65 25.59 -11.26 6.24
CA ILE A 65 24.71 -10.86 7.34
C ILE A 65 24.46 -12.05 8.26
N ILE A 66 24.05 -11.79 9.51
CA ILE A 66 23.56 -12.84 10.40
C ILE A 66 22.11 -13.15 10.02
N SER A 67 21.83 -14.42 9.70
CA SER A 67 20.44 -14.89 9.53
C SER A 67 19.66 -14.67 10.82
N PRO A 68 18.52 -13.98 10.79
CA PRO A 68 17.76 -13.68 12.01
C PRO A 68 17.13 -14.93 12.62
N TYR A 69 16.88 -15.97 11.81
CA TYR A 69 16.28 -17.23 12.25
C TYR A 69 17.32 -18.22 12.77
N TYR A 70 18.39 -18.44 12.00
CA TYR A 70 19.37 -19.47 12.29
C TYR A 70 20.61 -18.95 13.02
N ARG A 71 20.76 -17.61 13.14
CA ARG A 71 21.92 -16.94 13.73
C ARG A 71 23.27 -17.33 13.12
N VAL A 72 23.25 -17.84 11.88
CA VAL A 72 24.45 -18.18 11.11
C VAL A 72 24.73 -17.12 10.04
N PRO A 73 26.00 -16.90 9.66
CA PRO A 73 26.36 -16.02 8.54
C PRO A 73 25.78 -16.55 7.23
N VAL A 74 25.05 -15.71 6.50
CA VAL A 74 24.55 -16.00 5.16
C VAL A 74 24.95 -14.89 4.18
N PRO A 75 25.05 -15.18 2.87
CA PRO A 75 25.28 -14.15 1.87
C PRO A 75 24.21 -13.06 1.94
N SER A 76 24.61 -11.78 1.90
CA SER A 76 23.69 -10.63 1.97
C SER A 76 22.72 -10.55 0.78
N ASN A 77 23.02 -11.27 -0.30
CA ASN A 77 22.18 -11.45 -1.49
C ASN A 77 21.75 -12.92 -1.69
N GLY A 78 21.83 -13.78 -0.66
CA GLY A 78 21.58 -15.22 -0.80
C GLY A 78 20.11 -15.58 -1.06
N THR A 79 19.17 -14.71 -0.65
CA THR A 79 17.73 -14.97 -0.72
C THR A 79 16.95 -13.75 -1.21
N GLY A 80 15.76 -13.97 -1.79
CA GLY A 80 14.95 -12.91 -2.39
C GLY A 80 14.56 -11.80 -1.41
N TYR A 81 14.18 -12.14 -0.18
CA TYR A 81 13.79 -11.17 0.84
C TYR A 81 14.97 -10.30 1.35
N LEU A 82 16.23 -10.74 1.16
CA LEU A 82 17.41 -9.94 1.45
C LEU A 82 17.78 -9.01 0.29
N LYS A 83 17.61 -9.49 -0.94
CA LYS A 83 17.81 -8.71 -2.18
C LYS A 83 16.81 -7.56 -2.30
N PHE A 84 15.55 -7.84 -2.00
CA PHE A 84 14.42 -6.91 -2.17
C PHE A 84 13.85 -6.47 -0.82
N GLY A 85 14.73 -6.11 0.12
CA GLY A 85 14.38 -5.80 1.50
C GLY A 85 14.25 -4.31 1.82
N LEU A 86 14.15 -3.41 0.82
CA LEU A 86 14.23 -1.96 1.05
C LEU A 86 13.15 -1.47 2.04
N GLY A 87 11.92 -2.00 1.95
CA GLY A 87 10.83 -1.64 2.88
C GLY A 87 11.17 -1.96 4.34
N ALA A 88 11.72 -3.13 4.61
CA ALA A 88 12.16 -3.53 5.95
C ALA A 88 13.33 -2.67 6.44
N ARG A 89 14.29 -2.35 5.56
CA ARG A 89 15.44 -1.48 5.91
C ARG A 89 14.99 -0.06 6.26
N LEU A 90 14.08 0.53 5.46
CA LEU A 90 13.52 1.85 5.73
C LEU A 90 12.78 1.90 7.07
N PHE A 91 12.01 0.85 7.39
CA PHE A 91 11.40 0.72 8.71
C PHE A 91 12.45 0.61 9.83
N GLY A 92 13.52 -0.17 9.63
CA GLY A 92 14.62 -0.26 10.60
C GLY A 92 15.28 1.10 10.87
N TYR A 93 15.49 1.92 9.84
CA TYR A 93 15.98 3.29 10.01
C TYR A 93 14.99 4.18 10.77
N LEU A 94 13.69 4.10 10.45
CA LEU A 94 12.65 4.82 11.18
C LEU A 94 12.62 4.42 12.66
N ASN A 95 12.71 3.12 12.96
CA ASN A 95 12.71 2.61 14.32
C ASN A 95 13.88 3.18 15.13
N ARG A 96 15.09 3.16 14.57
CA ARG A 96 16.29 3.73 15.22
C ARG A 96 16.18 5.25 15.42
N LEU A 97 15.64 5.96 14.43
CA LEU A 97 15.41 7.41 14.53
C LEU A 97 14.44 7.75 15.67
N LEU A 98 13.51 6.86 15.97
CA LEU A 98 12.53 6.99 17.05
C LEU A 98 12.98 6.35 18.37
N GLY A 99 14.28 6.10 18.54
CA GLY A 99 14.85 5.56 19.79
C GLY A 99 14.45 4.10 20.07
N ASP A 100 14.26 3.30 19.02
CA ASP A 100 13.85 1.89 19.08
C ASP A 100 12.47 1.65 19.74
N HIS A 101 11.62 2.67 19.75
CA HIS A 101 10.21 2.56 20.15
C HIS A 101 9.38 1.92 19.03
N THR A 102 9.45 0.59 18.91
CA THR A 102 8.85 -0.17 17.80
C THR A 102 7.35 0.04 17.63
N TRP A 103 6.58 0.16 18.72
CA TRP A 103 5.14 0.46 18.62
C TRP A 103 4.88 1.82 17.94
N PHE A 104 5.72 2.82 18.25
CA PHE A 104 5.57 4.18 17.72
C PHE A 104 6.05 4.27 16.28
N ALA A 105 7.15 3.58 15.97
CA ALA A 105 7.60 3.38 14.59
C ALA A 105 6.52 2.72 13.74
N PHE A 106 5.84 1.69 14.24
CA PHE A 106 4.71 1.07 13.57
C PHE A 106 3.53 2.00 13.39
N LEU A 107 3.19 2.80 14.41
CA LEU A 107 2.12 3.77 14.31
C LEU A 107 2.39 4.76 13.17
N ILE A 108 3.57 5.38 13.17
CA ILE A 108 3.97 6.34 12.12
C ILE A 108 4.01 5.67 10.76
N TRP A 109 4.59 4.47 10.67
CA TRP A 109 4.70 3.71 9.43
C TRP A 109 3.33 3.38 8.83
N ASN A 110 2.40 2.88 9.64
CA ASN A 110 1.04 2.58 9.21
C ASN A 110 0.30 3.86 8.81
N VAL A 111 0.33 4.90 9.64
CA VAL A 111 -0.32 6.18 9.33
C VAL A 111 0.19 6.73 8.00
N PHE A 112 1.51 6.72 7.78
CA PHE A 112 2.11 7.20 6.55
C PHE A 112 1.63 6.43 5.33
N TRP A 113 1.77 5.10 5.33
CA TRP A 113 1.45 4.29 4.15
C TRP A 113 -0.05 4.22 3.86
N TRP A 114 -0.91 4.15 4.87
CA TRP A 114 -2.36 4.17 4.68
C TRP A 114 -2.86 5.55 4.24
N ALA A 115 -2.30 6.63 4.79
CA ALA A 115 -2.64 7.98 4.33
C ALA A 115 -2.22 8.16 2.87
N LEU A 116 -1.01 7.74 2.51
CA LEU A 116 -0.50 7.82 1.15
C LEU A 116 -1.36 7.00 0.18
N LEU A 117 -1.77 5.78 0.56
CA LEU A 117 -2.68 4.97 -0.26
C LEU A 117 -4.02 5.66 -0.47
N CYS A 118 -4.60 6.26 0.57
CA CYS A 118 -5.85 7.00 0.47
C CYS A 118 -5.70 8.22 -0.45
N VAL A 119 -4.63 9.01 -0.30
CA VAL A 119 -4.37 10.19 -1.13
C VAL A 119 -4.23 9.79 -2.60
N VAL A 120 -3.46 8.74 -2.89
CA VAL A 120 -3.30 8.22 -4.25
C VAL A 120 -4.63 7.69 -4.80
N ALA A 121 -5.40 6.96 -4.01
CA ALA A 121 -6.70 6.44 -4.44
C ALA A 121 -7.70 7.56 -4.75
N LEU A 122 -7.82 8.55 -3.86
CA LEU A 122 -8.67 9.72 -4.09
C LEU A 122 -8.24 10.45 -5.35
N TRP A 123 -6.93 10.71 -5.53
CA TRP A 123 -6.42 11.34 -6.74
C TRP A 123 -6.79 10.57 -8.02
N VAL A 124 -6.66 9.24 -8.01
CA VAL A 124 -7.06 8.39 -9.16
C VAL A 124 -8.58 8.47 -9.39
N PHE A 125 -9.37 8.33 -8.32
CA PHE A 125 -10.82 8.33 -8.42
C PHE A 125 -11.36 9.65 -8.95
N GLU A 126 -10.87 10.77 -8.44
CA GLU A 126 -11.29 12.11 -8.87
C GLU A 126 -10.95 12.39 -10.34
N ARG A 127 -9.81 11.89 -10.80
CA ARG A 127 -9.29 12.23 -12.13
C ARG A 127 -9.76 11.30 -13.24
N PHE A 128 -10.11 10.06 -12.90
CA PHE A 128 -10.35 9.01 -13.88
C PHE A 128 -11.72 8.34 -13.80
N LEU A 129 -12.47 8.46 -12.70
CA LEU A 129 -13.83 7.90 -12.66
C LEU A 129 -14.84 8.82 -13.37
N PRO A 130 -15.75 8.26 -14.17
CA PRO A 130 -16.73 9.03 -14.95
C PRO A 130 -17.79 9.71 -14.08
N LEU A 131 -18.01 9.22 -12.85
CA LEU A 131 -18.94 9.80 -11.88
C LEU A 131 -18.24 9.93 -10.52
N THR A 132 -18.04 11.17 -10.07
CA THR A 132 -17.46 11.47 -8.76
C THR A 132 -18.57 11.65 -7.73
N SER A 133 -19.25 10.55 -7.39
CA SER A 133 -20.17 10.55 -6.24
C SER A 133 -19.42 10.15 -4.96
N PRO A 134 -19.73 10.75 -3.80
CA PRO A 134 -19.13 10.36 -2.52
C PRO A 134 -19.32 8.87 -2.20
N ALA A 135 -20.44 8.29 -2.67
CA ALA A 135 -20.73 6.88 -2.50
C ALA A 135 -19.76 5.98 -3.31
N ILE A 136 -19.45 6.32 -4.56
CA ILE A 136 -18.49 5.57 -5.38
C ILE A 136 -17.10 5.64 -4.75
N VAL A 137 -16.72 6.80 -4.21
CA VAL A 137 -15.44 6.97 -3.51
C VAL A 137 -15.38 6.09 -2.26
N ILE A 138 -16.43 6.03 -1.43
CA ILE A 138 -16.44 5.10 -0.28
C ILE A 138 -16.38 3.66 -0.75
N VAL A 139 -17.20 3.27 -1.73
CA VAL A 139 -17.21 1.87 -2.18
C VAL A 139 -15.86 1.48 -2.74
N GLY A 140 -15.22 2.37 -3.52
CA GLY A 140 -13.87 2.18 -4.03
C GLY A 140 -12.81 2.07 -2.93
N LEU A 141 -12.82 2.98 -1.95
CA LEU A 141 -11.94 2.91 -0.78
C LEU A 141 -12.24 1.65 0.04
N GLY A 142 -13.49 1.35 0.33
CA GLY A 142 -13.93 0.17 1.05
C GLY A 142 -13.48 -1.11 0.37
N LEU A 143 -13.58 -1.22 -0.95
CA LEU A 143 -13.05 -2.36 -1.70
C LEU A 143 -11.52 -2.42 -1.62
N LEU A 144 -10.83 -1.30 -1.86
CA LEU A 144 -9.36 -1.25 -1.84
C LEU A 144 -8.80 -1.54 -0.43
N MET A 145 -9.48 -1.09 0.62
CA MET A 145 -9.05 -1.21 2.01
C MET A 145 -9.53 -2.53 2.63
N LEU A 146 -10.79 -2.92 2.45
CA LEU A 146 -11.41 -4.04 3.18
C LEU A 146 -11.40 -5.36 2.39
N ALA A 147 -11.38 -5.32 1.06
CA ALA A 147 -11.42 -6.55 0.28
C ALA A 147 -10.06 -7.24 0.27
N ASN A 148 -9.95 -8.34 1.04
CA ASN A 148 -8.81 -9.23 1.00
C ASN A 148 -9.16 -10.50 0.21
N PHE A 149 -9.21 -10.43 -1.12
CA PHE A 149 -9.59 -11.61 -1.93
C PHE A 149 -8.70 -12.83 -1.67
N GLY A 150 -7.42 -12.63 -1.32
CA GLY A 150 -6.49 -13.71 -1.00
C GLY A 150 -6.72 -14.39 0.36
N VAL A 151 -7.37 -13.71 1.30
CA VAL A 151 -7.67 -14.24 2.65
C VAL A 151 -9.18 -14.43 2.81
N LEU A 152 -10.01 -14.14 1.80
CA LEU A 152 -11.46 -14.28 1.86
C LEU A 152 -11.87 -15.72 2.15
N LYS A 153 -11.17 -16.68 1.53
CA LYS A 153 -11.38 -18.12 1.78
C LYS A 153 -11.05 -18.49 3.23
N THR A 154 -9.90 -18.03 3.75
CA THR A 154 -9.47 -18.31 5.13
C THR A 154 -10.28 -17.55 6.16
N LEU A 155 -10.74 -16.33 5.86
CA LEU A 155 -11.68 -15.55 6.67
C LEU A 155 -13.04 -16.20 6.71
N PHE A 156 -13.56 -16.66 5.57
CA PHE A 156 -14.82 -17.39 5.51
C PHE A 156 -14.73 -18.71 6.28
N LEU A 157 -13.66 -19.49 6.07
CA LEU A 157 -13.41 -20.71 6.84
C LEU A 157 -13.25 -20.43 8.32
N ALA A 158 -12.52 -19.38 8.71
CA ALA A 158 -12.42 -18.94 10.10
C ALA A 158 -13.77 -18.51 10.66
N TRP A 159 -14.63 -17.86 9.87
CA TRP A 159 -15.97 -17.44 10.30
C TRP A 159 -16.90 -18.64 10.53
N VAL A 160 -16.74 -19.68 9.73
CA VAL A 160 -17.45 -20.96 9.88
C VAL A 160 -16.93 -21.76 11.08
N HIS A 161 -15.63 -21.71 11.41
CA HIS A 161 -15.01 -22.58 12.42
C HIS A 161 -14.65 -21.89 13.75
N LEU A 162 -14.62 -20.55 13.81
CA LEU A 162 -14.35 -19.73 15.00
C LEU A 162 -15.55 -18.79 15.22
N PRO A 163 -16.63 -19.28 15.86
CA PRO A 163 -17.89 -18.54 15.97
C PRO A 163 -17.83 -17.35 16.94
N SER A 164 -16.69 -17.03 17.55
CA SER A 164 -16.53 -15.91 18.48
C SER A 164 -15.75 -14.75 17.86
N LEU A 165 -16.22 -13.52 18.14
CA LEU A 165 -15.51 -12.28 17.81
C LEU A 165 -14.08 -12.26 18.39
N GLU A 166 -13.86 -12.97 19.50
CA GLU A 166 -12.57 -13.12 20.17
C GLU A 166 -11.55 -13.90 19.34
N GLY A 167 -11.98 -14.99 18.67
CA GLY A 167 -11.16 -15.72 17.70
C GLY A 167 -10.76 -14.87 16.48
N PHE A 168 -11.62 -13.92 16.10
CA PHE A 168 -11.32 -12.96 15.05
C PHE A 168 -10.30 -11.89 15.46
N GLN A 169 -10.29 -11.50 16.73
CA GLN A 169 -9.27 -10.59 17.25
C GLN A 169 -7.89 -11.26 17.34
N LEU A 170 -7.84 -12.58 17.54
CA LEU A 170 -6.62 -13.39 17.50
C LEU A 170 -6.03 -13.54 16.09
N LEU A 171 -6.83 -13.34 15.02
CA LEU A 171 -6.36 -13.47 13.63
C LEU A 171 -5.31 -12.43 13.21
N GLY A 172 -4.96 -11.44 14.06
CA GLY A 172 -3.84 -10.53 13.80
C GLY A 172 -3.93 -9.76 12.48
N LEU A 173 -5.12 -9.71 11.87
CA LEU A 173 -5.37 -9.18 10.52
C LEU A 173 -4.73 -7.82 10.23
N PRO A 174 -4.69 -6.86 11.18
CA PRO A 174 -4.15 -5.56 10.86
C PRO A 174 -2.63 -5.48 11.11
N PHE A 175 -2.01 -6.49 11.73
CA PHE A 175 -0.55 -6.69 11.72
C PHE A 175 -0.03 -7.28 10.42
N MET A 176 -0.87 -8.04 9.69
CA MET A 176 -0.48 -8.69 8.43
C MET A 176 -0.22 -7.72 7.27
N ARG A 177 -0.50 -6.41 7.43
CA ARG A 177 -0.46 -5.44 6.32
C ARG A 177 0.54 -4.30 6.48
N ALA A 178 1.36 -4.30 7.53
CA ALA A 178 2.29 -3.19 7.78
C ALA A 178 3.34 -3.01 6.66
N PHE A 179 3.65 -4.06 5.90
CA PHE A 179 4.64 -4.03 4.82
C PHE A 179 4.04 -4.44 3.48
N ILE A 180 3.49 -5.65 3.40
CA ILE A 180 2.83 -6.18 2.20
C ILE A 180 1.38 -6.51 2.56
N PRO A 181 0.39 -6.16 1.72
CA PRO A 181 0.53 -5.58 0.38
C PRO A 181 0.60 -4.05 0.35
N ILE A 182 0.56 -3.33 1.48
CA ILE A 182 0.31 -1.88 1.46
C ILE A 182 1.32 -1.08 0.63
N ILE A 183 2.62 -1.31 0.81
CA ILE A 183 3.66 -0.57 0.10
C ILE A 183 3.58 -0.87 -1.41
N PRO A 184 3.54 -2.15 -1.85
CA PRO A 184 3.25 -2.49 -3.25
C PRO A 184 1.97 -1.85 -3.80
N SER A 185 0.85 -1.88 -3.04
CA SER A 185 -0.44 -1.36 -3.48
C SER A 185 -0.39 0.14 -3.76
N VAL A 186 0.31 0.91 -2.91
CA VAL A 186 0.52 2.35 -3.14
C VAL A 186 1.22 2.59 -4.46
N PHE A 187 2.32 1.88 -4.72
CA PHE A 187 3.08 2.08 -5.95
C PHE A 187 2.32 1.62 -7.19
N VAL A 188 1.63 0.48 -7.12
CA VAL A 188 0.84 -0.05 -8.24
C VAL A 188 -0.30 0.91 -8.60
N LEU A 189 -1.00 1.45 -7.60
CA LEU A 189 -2.09 2.38 -7.83
C LEU A 189 -1.59 3.74 -8.35
N ALA A 190 -0.50 4.26 -7.78
CA ALA A 190 0.13 5.49 -8.27
C ALA A 190 0.63 5.31 -9.71
N TYR A 191 1.25 4.16 -10.01
CA TYR A 191 1.70 3.82 -11.35
C TYR A 191 0.55 3.79 -12.35
N LEU A 192 -0.57 3.15 -11.98
CA LEU A 192 -1.77 3.12 -12.82
C LEU A 192 -2.26 4.53 -13.14
N GLY A 193 -2.39 5.40 -12.14
CA GLY A 193 -2.82 6.78 -12.36
C GLY A 193 -1.84 7.57 -13.23
N LEU A 194 -0.52 7.42 -13.02
CA LEU A 194 0.50 8.07 -13.86
C LEU A 194 0.45 7.55 -15.28
N GLN A 195 0.25 6.25 -15.47
CA GLN A 195 0.11 5.63 -16.77
C GLN A 195 -1.11 6.19 -17.51
N MET A 196 -2.27 6.21 -16.86
CA MET A 196 -3.49 6.80 -17.44
C MET A 196 -3.28 8.28 -17.79
N GLU A 197 -2.55 9.03 -16.97
CA GLU A 197 -2.22 10.42 -17.27
C GLU A 197 -1.23 10.55 -18.43
N ALA A 198 -0.23 9.67 -18.54
CA ALA A 198 0.75 9.66 -19.62
C ALA A 198 0.09 9.35 -20.98
N LEU A 199 -0.99 8.57 -20.98
CA LEU A 199 -1.81 8.33 -22.17
C LEU A 199 -2.59 9.57 -22.60
N ARG A 200 -2.94 10.46 -21.66
CA ARG A 200 -3.67 11.71 -21.94
C ARG A 200 -2.75 12.88 -22.25
N ARG A 201 -1.58 12.94 -21.60
CA ARG A 201 -0.64 14.07 -21.67
C ARG A 201 0.74 13.61 -22.16
N LYS A 202 1.27 14.33 -23.14
CA LYS A 202 2.64 14.15 -23.64
C LYS A 202 3.66 14.82 -22.71
N SER A 203 3.84 14.30 -21.50
CA SER A 203 4.83 14.81 -20.54
C SER A 203 5.86 13.76 -20.16
N ILE A 204 7.15 14.08 -20.34
CA ILE A 204 8.27 13.21 -19.97
C ILE A 204 8.33 12.94 -18.46
N PHE A 205 7.87 13.89 -17.63
CA PHE A 205 7.88 13.74 -16.18
C PHE A 205 6.99 12.59 -15.69
N LEU A 206 5.91 12.28 -16.41
CA LEU A 206 5.04 11.14 -16.09
C LEU A 206 5.78 9.82 -16.31
N TRP A 207 6.54 9.71 -17.40
CA TRP A 207 7.37 8.54 -17.69
C TRP A 207 8.51 8.37 -16.69
N ILE A 208 9.16 9.47 -16.29
CA ILE A 208 10.18 9.45 -15.23
C ILE A 208 9.54 8.94 -13.93
N GLY A 209 8.39 9.48 -13.52
CA GLY A 209 7.68 9.04 -12.32
C GLY A 209 7.31 7.54 -12.36
N MET A 210 6.80 7.06 -13.51
CA MET A 210 6.52 5.64 -13.72
C MET A 210 7.78 4.77 -13.57
N GLY A 211 8.90 5.19 -14.16
CA GLY A 211 10.18 4.49 -14.04
C GLY A 211 10.70 4.45 -12.59
N THR A 212 10.61 5.58 -11.88
CA THR A 212 10.97 5.65 -10.45
C THR A 212 10.12 4.70 -9.61
N LEU A 213 8.80 4.66 -9.83
CA LEU A 213 7.90 3.74 -9.11
C LEU A 213 8.26 2.28 -9.39
N GLN A 214 8.60 1.91 -10.63
CA GLN A 214 9.02 0.55 -10.96
C GLN A 214 10.32 0.14 -10.27
N LEU A 215 11.31 1.05 -10.19
CA LEU A 215 12.58 0.81 -9.51
C LEU A 215 12.39 0.65 -8.00
N LEU A 216 11.58 1.52 -7.38
CA LEU A 216 11.23 1.42 -5.97
C LEU A 216 10.45 0.14 -5.67
N ALA A 217 9.48 -0.20 -6.51
CA ALA A 217 8.74 -1.45 -6.43
C ALA A 217 9.66 -2.65 -6.57
N LEU A 218 10.67 -2.61 -7.44
CA LEU A 218 11.61 -3.72 -7.61
C LEU A 218 12.43 -3.94 -6.34
N ALA A 219 12.90 -2.85 -5.72
CA ALA A 219 13.70 -2.90 -4.50
C ALA A 219 12.92 -3.37 -3.25
N ILE A 220 11.59 -3.29 -3.26
CA ILE A 220 10.72 -3.68 -2.14
C ILE A 220 10.00 -5.01 -2.39
N PHE A 221 9.41 -5.17 -3.57
CA PHE A 221 8.60 -6.33 -3.94
C PHE A 221 8.54 -6.51 -5.48
N PRO A 222 9.44 -7.30 -6.08
CA PRO A 222 9.57 -7.44 -7.54
C PRO A 222 8.29 -7.82 -8.29
N TYR A 223 7.40 -8.57 -7.64
CA TYR A 223 6.10 -8.92 -8.21
C TYR A 223 5.26 -7.68 -8.54
N ALA A 224 5.37 -6.59 -7.77
CA ALA A 224 4.70 -5.33 -8.08
C ALA A 224 5.24 -4.70 -9.38
N THR A 225 6.54 -4.77 -9.63
CA THR A 225 7.14 -4.33 -10.89
C THR A 225 6.63 -5.16 -12.07
N LEU A 226 6.49 -6.48 -11.90
CA LEU A 226 5.89 -7.34 -12.93
C LEU A 226 4.43 -6.96 -13.21
N MET A 227 3.64 -6.66 -12.17
CA MET A 227 2.26 -6.18 -12.36
C MET A 227 2.23 -4.85 -13.13
N MET A 228 3.11 -3.89 -12.79
CA MET A 228 3.23 -2.63 -13.52
C MET A 228 3.64 -2.82 -14.98
N ALA A 229 4.62 -3.69 -15.24
CA ALA A 229 5.03 -4.04 -16.60
C ALA A 229 3.88 -4.68 -17.38
N GLY A 230 3.11 -5.58 -16.75
CA GLY A 230 1.90 -6.17 -17.33
C GLY A 230 0.85 -5.13 -17.69
N MET A 231 0.55 -4.18 -16.79
CA MET A 231 -0.38 -3.07 -17.07
C MET A 231 0.07 -2.23 -18.27
N THR A 232 1.37 -1.95 -18.38
CA THR A 232 1.95 -1.24 -19.53
C THR A 232 1.88 -2.04 -20.82
N ALA A 233 2.22 -3.33 -20.78
CA ALA A 233 2.10 -4.21 -21.93
C ALA A 233 0.66 -4.28 -22.46
N VAL A 234 -0.33 -4.45 -21.56
CA VAL A 234 -1.75 -4.44 -21.93
C VAL A 234 -2.15 -3.13 -22.60
N SER A 235 -1.71 -1.99 -22.05
CA SER A 235 -2.04 -0.68 -22.63
C SER A 235 -1.39 -0.47 -23.99
N LEU A 236 -0.15 -0.93 -24.19
CA LEU A 236 0.53 -0.85 -25.49
C LEU A 236 -0.15 -1.74 -26.54
N VAL A 237 -0.49 -2.98 -26.18
CA VAL A 237 -1.23 -3.89 -27.07
C VAL A 237 -2.60 -3.32 -27.44
N TRP A 238 -3.28 -2.68 -26.49
CA TRP A 238 -4.57 -2.04 -26.74
C TRP A 238 -4.45 -0.86 -27.72
N GLN A 239 -3.42 -0.03 -27.57
CA GLN A 239 -3.15 1.09 -28.48
C GLN A 239 -2.81 0.64 -29.91
N THR A 240 -2.04 -0.44 -30.05
CA THR A 240 -1.66 -0.94 -31.37
C THR A 240 -2.84 -1.62 -32.09
N ARG A 241 -3.80 -2.21 -31.35
CA ARG A 241 -4.99 -2.85 -31.93
C ARG A 241 -6.11 -1.90 -32.35
N LEU A 242 -6.26 -0.74 -31.72
CA LEU A 242 -7.38 0.18 -31.96
C LEU A 242 -7.06 1.36 -32.91
N GLY A 243 -5.94 1.34 -33.61
CA GLY A 243 -5.66 2.34 -34.64
C GLY A 243 -5.31 3.72 -34.10
N GLY A 244 -4.07 3.86 -33.61
CA GLY A 244 -3.42 5.17 -33.44
C GLY A 244 -3.71 5.90 -32.11
N PRO A 245 -2.75 6.69 -31.61
CA PRO A 245 -2.80 7.33 -30.28
C PRO A 245 -3.81 8.49 -30.14
N GLY A 246 -4.74 8.67 -31.08
CA GLY A 246 -5.60 9.86 -31.18
C GLY A 246 -7.04 9.71 -30.71
N GLU A 247 -7.65 8.53 -30.86
CA GLU A 247 -9.13 8.42 -30.81
C GLU A 247 -9.69 7.65 -29.61
N VAL A 248 -8.92 6.76 -28.99
CA VAL A 248 -9.48 5.75 -28.06
C VAL A 248 -9.70 6.26 -26.63
N TRP A 249 -8.97 7.29 -26.19
CA TRP A 249 -9.02 7.79 -24.81
C TRP A 249 -9.49 9.25 -24.69
N GLN A 250 -10.12 9.80 -25.74
CA GLN A 250 -10.91 11.02 -25.60
C GLN A 250 -12.21 10.68 -24.86
N ILE A 251 -12.12 10.52 -23.54
CA ILE A 251 -13.29 10.73 -22.69
C ILE A 251 -13.73 12.18 -22.97
N PRO A 252 -15.00 12.44 -23.30
CA PRO A 252 -15.44 13.75 -23.75
C PRO A 252 -15.02 14.82 -22.74
N SER A 253 -14.14 15.72 -23.16
CA SER A 253 -13.72 16.90 -22.39
C SER A 253 -14.85 17.94 -22.29
N CYS A 254 -16.05 17.64 -22.75
CA CYS A 254 -17.21 18.53 -22.74
C CYS A 254 -17.88 18.72 -21.35
N MET A 255 -17.28 18.25 -20.25
CA MET A 255 -17.73 18.56 -18.89
C MET A 255 -16.73 19.34 -18.02
N VAL A 256 -15.69 19.96 -18.61
CA VAL A 256 -14.89 20.98 -17.92
C VAL A 256 -15.19 22.34 -18.53
N SER A 257 -16.39 22.84 -18.29
CA SER A 257 -16.68 24.26 -18.51
C SER A 257 -16.46 25.02 -17.19
N HIS A 258 -15.48 25.93 -17.24
CA HIS A 258 -15.30 27.10 -16.38
C HIS A 258 -15.00 26.90 -14.88
N VAL A 259 -13.73 26.67 -14.56
CA VAL A 259 -13.04 27.49 -13.54
C VAL A 259 -11.62 27.78 -14.05
N ARG A 260 -11.41 29.00 -14.55
CA ARG A 260 -10.06 29.56 -14.72
C ARG A 260 -9.63 30.10 -13.35
N PHE A 261 -8.41 29.78 -12.92
CA PHE A 261 -7.68 30.64 -11.99
C PHE A 261 -7.32 31.94 -12.70
#